data_AF-A0A6M0G594-F1
#
_entry.id   AF-A0A6M0G594-F1
#
_cell.length_a   1.000
_cell.length_b   1.000
_cell.length_c   1.000
_cell.angle_alpha   90.00
_cell.angle_beta   90.00
_cell.angle_gamma   90.00
#
_symmetry.space_group_name_H-M   'P 1'
#
loop_
_entity.id
_entity.type
_entity.pdbx_description
1 polymer ?
#
loop_
_entity_poly.entity_id
_entity_poly.type
_entity_poly.pdbx_seq_one_letter_code
_entity_poly.pdbx_strand_id
1 'polypeptide(L)'
;MNKVRTVSDTKRDFYNQHTRPVNSIYRRFVEELMVEMHLLSVNVDFRYDPIYALGVATSFDRFMQGYRPSQDQKSIFNALCQSMGQEAQQYHKDAELLRGLSVGKSTDELISWFSSPTPLDTAGDFHTTVAVIADNPNFKYNRLFAIGLYTLLEQTDSELVKDEKQLTEALKQIAQVLNLPEEKLQKDLELYRSNLEKMAQAQSVIKDVIKAERKKRQQRAQAQAPGATESTEDSDESQDETSSSDA
;
A
#
# COMPACT_ATOMS: atom_id res chain seq x y z
N MET A 1 37.61 -4.20 -8.02
CA MET A 1 36.34 -3.82 -8.69
C MET A 1 35.20 -4.28 -7.82
N ASN A 2 34.43 -3.36 -7.24
CA ASN A 2 33.18 -3.74 -6.56
C ASN A 2 32.18 -4.21 -7.64
N LYS A 3 31.74 -5.45 -7.55
CA LYS A 3 30.72 -6.02 -8.44
C LYS A 3 29.44 -5.22 -8.25
N VAL A 4 28.95 -4.58 -9.32
CA VAL A 4 27.64 -3.89 -9.28
C VAL A 4 26.59 -4.93 -8.93
N ARG A 5 25.85 -4.66 -7.85
CA ARG A 5 24.81 -5.55 -7.33
C ARG A 5 23.71 -5.72 -8.37
N THR A 6 23.26 -6.95 -8.59
CA THR A 6 22.19 -7.23 -9.56
C THR A 6 20.82 -7.24 -8.89
N VAL A 7 19.75 -7.09 -9.69
CA VAL A 7 18.37 -7.30 -9.22
C VAL A 7 18.20 -8.69 -8.60
N SER A 8 18.84 -9.72 -9.17
CA SER A 8 18.81 -11.08 -8.64
C SER A 8 19.47 -11.19 -7.26
N ASP A 9 20.57 -10.46 -7.02
CA ASP A 9 21.20 -10.39 -5.69
C ASP A 9 20.27 -9.72 -4.68
N THR A 10 19.61 -8.61 -5.05
CA THR A 10 18.61 -7.95 -4.20
C THR A 10 17.42 -8.84 -3.88
N LYS A 11 16.83 -9.54 -4.88
CA LYS A 11 15.75 -10.50 -4.65
C LYS A 11 16.17 -11.63 -3.72
N ARG A 12 17.37 -12.19 -3.90
CA ARG A 12 17.91 -13.23 -3.02
C ARG A 12 18.02 -12.73 -1.58
N ASP A 13 18.56 -11.54 -1.37
CA ASP A 13 18.74 -10.99 -0.02
C ASP A 13 17.40 -10.67 0.65
N PHE A 14 16.40 -10.19 -0.11
CA PHE A 14 15.04 -10.03 0.41
C PHE A 14 14.47 -11.36 0.95
N TYR A 15 14.56 -12.45 0.18
CA TYR A 15 14.03 -13.75 0.62
C TYR A 15 14.88 -14.42 1.71
N ASN A 16 16.15 -14.04 1.85
CA ASN A 16 16.98 -14.44 3.00
C ASN A 16 16.52 -13.75 4.30
N GLN A 17 16.03 -12.51 4.22
CA GLN A 17 15.57 -11.72 5.36
C GLN A 17 14.10 -11.99 5.70
N HIS A 18 13.24 -12.16 4.69
CA HIS A 18 11.85 -12.56 4.84
C HIS A 18 11.61 -13.92 4.19
N THR A 19 11.77 -14.98 4.99
CA THR A 19 11.66 -16.37 4.53
C THR A 19 10.22 -16.89 4.43
N ARG A 20 9.24 -16.13 4.95
CA ARG A 20 7.82 -16.49 4.86
C ARG A 20 7.28 -16.19 3.46
N PRO A 21 6.31 -16.97 2.96
CA PRO A 21 5.68 -16.68 1.68
C PRO A 21 4.92 -15.35 1.71
N VAL A 22 5.26 -14.45 0.79
CA VAL A 22 4.43 -13.28 0.51
C VAL A 22 3.17 -13.73 -0.22
N ASN A 23 2.01 -13.33 0.30
CA ASN A 23 0.71 -13.60 -0.30
C ASN A 23 0.70 -13.16 -1.77
N SER A 24 0.21 -14.04 -2.67
CA SER A 24 0.28 -13.84 -4.12
C SER A 24 -0.38 -12.54 -4.60
N ILE A 25 -1.41 -12.06 -3.91
CA ILE A 25 -2.12 -10.82 -4.24
C ILE A 25 -1.19 -9.60 -4.13
N TYR A 26 -0.29 -9.62 -3.14
CA TYR A 26 0.62 -8.51 -2.85
C TYR A 26 2.02 -8.74 -3.44
N ARG A 27 2.37 -9.99 -3.74
CA ARG A 27 3.71 -10.38 -4.22
C ARG A 27 4.14 -9.56 -5.44
N ARG A 28 3.24 -9.37 -6.42
CA ARG A 28 3.53 -8.58 -7.61
C ARG A 28 3.97 -7.16 -7.26
N PHE A 29 3.21 -6.48 -6.41
CA PHE A 29 3.54 -5.14 -5.94
C PHE A 29 4.89 -5.10 -5.20
N VAL A 30 5.11 -6.04 -4.27
CA VAL A 30 6.37 -6.10 -3.49
C VAL A 30 7.57 -6.31 -4.40
N GLU A 31 7.47 -7.19 -5.39
CA GLU A 31 8.55 -7.42 -6.35
C GLU A 31 8.77 -6.23 -7.29
N GLU A 32 7.71 -5.59 -7.79
CA GLU A 32 7.82 -4.39 -8.63
C GLU A 32 8.48 -3.23 -7.86
N LEU A 33 8.05 -2.99 -6.61
CA LEU A 33 8.65 -1.98 -5.74
C LEU A 33 10.13 -2.28 -5.47
N MET A 34 10.48 -3.54 -5.16
CA MET A 34 11.86 -3.94 -4.93
C MET A 34 12.76 -3.72 -6.15
N VAL A 35 12.27 -4.06 -7.34
CA VAL A 35 13.01 -3.84 -8.60
C VAL A 35 13.16 -2.35 -8.88
N GLU A 36 12.10 -1.56 -8.70
CA GLU A 36 12.13 -0.11 -8.90
C GLU A 36 13.16 0.55 -7.96
N MET A 37 13.10 0.25 -6.66
CA MET A 37 14.05 0.80 -5.69
C MET A 37 15.50 0.35 -5.99
N HIS A 38 15.71 -0.91 -6.41
CA HIS A 38 17.03 -1.38 -6.83
C HIS A 38 17.56 -0.58 -8.04
N LEU A 39 16.77 -0.45 -9.11
CA LEU A 39 17.17 0.27 -10.32
C LEU A 39 17.47 1.75 -10.06
N LEU A 40 16.78 2.37 -9.09
CA LEU A 40 17.11 3.69 -8.60
C LEU A 40 18.44 3.69 -7.83
N SER A 41 18.63 2.76 -6.89
CA SER A 41 19.83 2.72 -6.04
C SER A 41 21.16 2.59 -6.80
N VAL A 42 21.13 1.96 -7.99
CA VAL A 42 22.32 1.79 -8.85
C VAL A 42 22.46 2.87 -9.92
N ASN A 43 21.51 3.80 -10.02
CA ASN A 43 21.57 4.90 -10.96
C ASN A 43 22.52 6.00 -10.43
N VAL A 44 23.45 6.44 -11.28
CA VAL A 44 24.50 7.41 -10.92
C VAL A 44 23.98 8.78 -10.50
N ASP A 45 22.81 9.17 -10.99
CA ASP A 45 22.18 10.47 -10.72
C ASP A 45 21.16 10.40 -9.58
N PHE A 46 20.78 9.20 -9.13
CA PHE A 46 19.85 9.03 -8.03
C PHE A 46 20.49 9.40 -6.70
N ARG A 47 19.77 10.19 -5.92
CA ARG A 47 20.11 10.53 -4.54
C ARG A 47 18.88 10.26 -3.68
N TYR A 48 19.12 9.68 -2.51
CA TYR A 48 18.06 9.50 -1.51
C TYR A 48 17.66 10.87 -0.95
N ASP A 49 16.36 11.07 -0.77
CA ASP A 49 15.78 12.25 -0.13
C ASP A 49 14.50 11.89 0.65
N PRO A 50 14.05 12.73 1.61
CA PRO A 50 12.84 12.47 2.39
C PRO A 50 11.54 12.40 1.59
N ILE A 51 11.42 13.06 0.42
CA ILE A 51 10.22 13.00 -0.43
C ILE A 51 10.12 11.62 -1.07
N TYR A 52 11.25 11.10 -1.58
CA TYR A 52 11.36 9.71 -2.01
C TYR A 52 11.02 8.74 -0.87
N ALA A 53 11.56 8.95 0.33
CA ALA A 53 11.30 8.10 1.50
C ALA A 53 9.80 8.04 1.86
N LEU A 54 9.13 9.19 1.90
CA LEU A 54 7.69 9.29 2.09
C LEU A 54 6.93 8.56 1.00
N GLY A 55 7.37 8.70 -0.25
CA GLY A 55 6.81 7.98 -1.39
C GLY A 55 6.88 6.46 -1.28
N VAL A 56 8.02 5.92 -0.87
CA VAL A 56 8.21 4.49 -0.63
C VAL A 56 7.33 3.99 0.51
N ALA A 57 7.35 4.68 1.66
CA ALA A 57 6.54 4.31 2.82
C ALA A 57 5.05 4.35 2.49
N THR A 58 4.55 5.45 1.90
CA THR A 58 3.15 5.57 1.51
C THR A 58 2.73 4.52 0.48
N SER A 59 3.57 4.28 -0.54
CA SER A 59 3.28 3.24 -1.54
C SER A 59 3.14 1.88 -0.86
N PHE A 60 4.08 1.52 0.00
CA PHE A 60 4.03 0.26 0.73
C PHE A 60 2.76 0.16 1.60
N ASP A 61 2.50 1.15 2.44
CA ASP A 61 1.37 1.14 3.37
C ASP A 61 0.02 1.03 2.64
N ARG A 62 -0.16 1.79 1.56
CA ARG A 62 -1.41 1.82 0.78
C ARG A 62 -1.64 0.49 0.05
N PHE A 63 -0.64 -0.02 -0.68
CA PHE A 63 -0.80 -1.28 -1.42
C PHE A 63 -0.81 -2.51 -0.52
N MET A 64 -0.18 -2.44 0.65
CA MET A 64 -0.19 -3.54 1.63
C MET A 64 -1.39 -3.49 2.58
N GLN A 65 -2.28 -2.50 2.45
CA GLN A 65 -3.48 -2.38 3.31
C GLN A 65 -4.27 -3.70 3.32
N GLY A 66 -4.66 -4.18 4.50
CA GLY A 66 -5.42 -5.42 4.60
C GLY A 66 -4.61 -6.72 4.48
N TYR A 67 -3.27 -6.67 4.33
CA TYR A 67 -2.41 -7.85 4.34
C TYR A 67 -2.64 -8.73 5.59
N ARG A 68 -2.53 -10.04 5.42
CA ARG A 68 -2.66 -11.04 6.51
C ARG A 68 -1.57 -12.11 6.42
N PRO A 69 -0.90 -12.45 7.55
CA PRO A 69 -1.06 -11.84 8.87
C PRO A 69 -0.44 -10.42 8.94
N SER A 70 -1.04 -9.49 9.68
CA SER A 70 -0.61 -8.08 9.69
C SER A 70 0.83 -7.88 10.17
N GLN A 71 1.29 -8.71 11.11
CA GLN A 71 2.66 -8.68 11.63
C GLN A 71 3.74 -8.85 10.55
N ASP A 72 3.43 -9.52 9.44
CA ASP A 72 4.37 -9.76 8.36
C ASP A 72 4.60 -8.51 7.51
N GLN A 73 3.69 -7.51 7.51
CA GLN A 73 3.89 -6.25 6.77
C GLN A 73 5.18 -5.56 7.21
N LYS A 74 5.41 -5.45 8.53
CA LYS A 74 6.65 -4.87 9.07
C LYS A 74 7.88 -5.67 8.67
N SER A 75 7.79 -7.00 8.70
CA SER A 75 8.90 -7.87 8.27
C SER A 75 9.21 -7.71 6.78
N ILE A 76 8.19 -7.59 5.93
CA ILE A 76 8.35 -7.39 4.49
C ILE A 76 8.98 -6.01 4.21
N PHE A 77 8.51 -4.94 4.86
CA PHE A 77 9.08 -3.61 4.67
C PHE A 77 10.55 -3.53 5.12
N ASN A 78 10.86 -4.15 6.27
CA ASN A 78 12.23 -4.26 6.77
C ASN A 78 13.12 -5.02 5.78
N ALA A 79 12.65 -6.16 5.28
CA ALA A 79 13.40 -6.96 4.31
C ALA A 79 13.58 -6.24 2.96
N LEU A 80 12.59 -5.44 2.54
CA LEU A 80 12.74 -4.58 1.36
C LEU A 80 13.94 -3.64 1.58
N CYS A 81 13.90 -2.77 2.60
CA CYS A 81 14.95 -1.79 2.84
C CYS A 81 16.35 -2.44 3.01
N GLN A 82 16.42 -3.50 3.82
CA GLN A 82 17.67 -4.21 4.09
C GLN A 82 18.23 -4.94 2.86
N SER A 83 17.39 -5.40 1.93
CA SER A 83 17.83 -5.97 0.64
C SER A 83 18.49 -4.95 -0.31
N MET A 84 18.45 -3.66 0.04
CA MET A 84 19.16 -2.58 -0.64
C MET A 84 20.25 -1.96 0.23
N GLY A 85 20.57 -2.57 1.38
CA GLY A 85 21.55 -2.05 2.33
C GLY A 85 21.07 -0.80 3.06
N GLN A 86 19.75 -0.60 3.18
CA GLN A 86 19.14 0.54 3.85
C GLN A 86 18.34 0.13 5.09
N GLU A 87 18.09 1.11 5.97
CA GLU A 87 17.36 0.89 7.22
C GLU A 87 15.91 1.35 7.12
N ALA A 88 14.96 0.45 7.38
CA ALA A 88 13.53 0.79 7.35
C ALA A 88 13.15 1.89 8.36
N GLN A 89 13.86 1.98 9.47
CA GLN A 89 13.65 3.03 10.47
C GLN A 89 13.97 4.42 9.90
N GLN A 90 14.96 4.54 9.00
CA GLN A 90 15.28 5.81 8.35
C GLN A 90 14.11 6.26 7.46
N TYR A 91 13.59 5.36 6.63
CA TYR A 91 12.41 5.64 5.79
C TYR A 91 11.21 6.13 6.60
N HIS A 92 10.89 5.45 7.70
CA HIS A 92 9.77 5.87 8.56
C HIS A 92 10.05 7.22 9.23
N LYS A 93 11.26 7.44 9.75
CA LYS A 93 11.63 8.71 10.39
C LYS A 93 11.51 9.87 9.40
N ASP A 94 12.09 9.72 8.22
CA ASP A 94 12.12 10.78 7.20
C ASP A 94 10.72 11.01 6.60
N ALA A 95 9.90 9.96 6.46
CA ALA A 95 8.51 10.08 6.10
C ALA A 95 7.71 10.87 7.15
N GLU A 96 7.80 10.51 8.44
CA GLU A 96 7.09 11.23 9.51
C GLU A 96 7.55 12.69 9.65
N LEU A 97 8.85 12.93 9.49
CA LEU A 97 9.43 14.28 9.42
C LEU A 97 8.72 15.13 8.36
N LEU A 98 8.61 14.56 7.16
CA LEU A 98 8.04 15.25 6.01
C LEU A 98 6.51 15.37 6.10
N ARG A 99 5.81 14.39 6.68
CA ARG A 99 4.39 14.52 7.02
C ARG A 99 4.15 15.72 7.93
N GLY A 100 5.06 15.98 8.88
CA GLY A 100 5.00 17.14 9.77
C GLY A 100 5.00 18.49 9.05
N LEU A 101 5.61 18.59 7.86
CA LEU A 101 5.59 19.82 7.04
C LEU A 101 4.17 20.21 6.62
N SER A 102 3.32 19.23 6.30
CA SER A 102 1.96 19.46 5.79
C SER A 102 0.94 19.88 6.87
N VAL A 103 1.25 19.62 8.14
CA VAL A 103 0.32 19.83 9.26
C VAL A 103 0.01 21.31 9.45
N GLY A 104 -1.27 21.68 9.33
CA GLY A 104 -1.74 23.05 9.57
C GLY A 104 -1.38 24.04 8.47
N LYS A 105 -0.85 23.58 7.32
CA LYS A 105 -0.64 24.39 6.12
C LYS A 105 -1.78 24.19 5.13
N SER A 106 -2.10 25.24 4.38
CA SER A 106 -2.88 25.19 3.15
C SER A 106 -2.03 24.74 1.96
N THR A 107 -2.67 24.35 0.86
CA THR A 107 -1.98 23.92 -0.37
C THR A 107 -1.07 25.01 -0.90
N ASP A 108 -1.55 26.26 -0.94
CA ASP A 108 -0.77 27.40 -1.43
C ASP A 108 0.46 27.65 -0.55
N GLU A 109 0.34 27.51 0.77
CA GLU A 109 1.49 27.62 1.69
C GLU A 109 2.51 26.50 1.49
N LEU A 110 2.06 25.28 1.19
CA LEU A 110 2.94 24.16 0.88
C LEU A 110 3.70 24.40 -0.44
N ILE A 111 3.01 24.83 -1.50
CA ILE A 111 3.60 25.14 -2.81
C ILE A 111 4.59 26.32 -2.69
N SER A 112 4.20 27.36 -1.96
CA SER A 112 5.07 28.50 -1.66
C SER A 112 6.33 28.06 -0.90
N TRP A 113 6.20 27.13 0.05
CA TRP A 113 7.35 26.59 0.77
C TRP A 113 8.33 25.84 -0.15
N PHE A 114 7.85 25.06 -1.13
CA PHE A 114 8.75 24.46 -2.13
C PHE A 114 9.50 25.51 -2.98
N SER A 115 8.88 26.67 -3.21
CA SER A 115 9.46 27.76 -4.00
C SER A 115 10.51 28.55 -3.24
N SER A 116 10.38 28.60 -1.91
CA SER A 116 11.32 29.30 -1.02
C SER A 116 11.45 28.49 0.27
N PRO A 117 12.19 27.37 0.24
CA PRO A 117 12.30 26.48 1.39
C PRO A 117 12.96 27.19 2.56
N THR A 118 12.22 27.31 3.66
CA THR A 118 12.72 27.84 4.92
C THR A 118 13.04 26.71 5.90
N PRO A 119 14.00 26.91 6.82
CA PRO A 119 14.26 25.96 7.90
C PRO A 119 12.97 25.67 8.67
N LEU A 120 12.79 24.39 9.01
CA LEU A 120 11.68 23.94 9.85
C LEU A 120 12.28 23.39 11.14
N ASP A 121 11.76 23.85 12.28
CA ASP A 121 12.18 23.36 13.61
C ASP A 121 12.11 21.83 13.69
N THR A 122 11.18 21.23 12.95
CA THR A 122 10.91 19.80 12.94
C THR A 122 11.57 19.04 11.80
N ALA A 123 12.19 19.67 10.79
CA ALA A 123 12.69 18.99 9.59
C ALA A 123 14.21 19.16 9.30
N GLY A 124 14.95 19.79 10.21
CA GLY A 124 16.39 19.97 10.07
C GLY A 124 16.79 20.65 8.75
N ASP A 125 17.80 20.09 8.08
CA ASP A 125 18.36 20.65 6.85
C ASP A 125 17.54 20.30 5.58
N PHE A 126 16.32 19.78 5.72
CA PHE A 126 15.50 19.37 4.58
C PHE A 126 15.24 20.51 3.57
N HIS A 127 15.12 21.75 4.04
CA HIS A 127 14.99 22.94 3.18
C HIS A 127 16.17 23.05 2.17
N THR A 128 17.39 22.68 2.60
CA THR A 128 18.57 22.66 1.73
C THR A 128 18.46 21.53 0.69
N THR A 129 17.96 20.35 1.07
CA THR A 129 17.71 19.24 0.13
C THR A 129 16.76 19.65 -0.99
N VAL A 130 15.69 20.39 -0.68
CA VAL A 130 14.73 20.88 -1.69
C VAL A 130 15.39 21.85 -2.66
N ALA A 131 16.19 22.81 -2.16
CA ALA A 131 16.95 23.73 -3.02
C ALA A 131 17.92 22.96 -3.94
N VAL A 132 18.64 21.97 -3.40
CA VAL A 132 19.56 21.12 -4.20
C VAL A 132 18.82 20.34 -5.28
N ILE A 133 17.60 19.87 -5.02
CA ILE A 133 16.78 19.18 -6.03
C ILE A 133 16.41 20.14 -7.16
N ALA A 134 15.89 21.32 -6.83
CA ALA A 134 15.46 22.31 -7.82
C ALA A 134 16.62 22.80 -8.71
N ASP A 135 17.82 22.95 -8.14
CA ASP A 135 19.01 23.41 -8.84
C ASP A 135 19.79 22.29 -9.58
N ASN A 136 19.38 21.02 -9.44
CA ASN A 136 20.11 19.90 -10.03
C ASN A 136 19.54 19.52 -11.43
N PRO A 137 20.23 19.89 -12.54
CA PRO A 137 19.75 19.58 -13.90
C PRO A 137 19.74 18.08 -14.20
N ASN A 138 20.49 17.28 -13.44
CA ASN A 138 20.56 15.82 -13.59
C ASN A 138 19.69 15.12 -12.53
N PHE A 139 18.77 15.81 -11.85
CA PHE A 139 17.94 15.19 -10.84
C PHE A 139 17.22 13.95 -11.39
N LYS A 140 17.43 12.80 -10.73
CA LYS A 140 16.80 11.55 -11.14
C LYS A 140 15.36 11.48 -10.65
N TYR A 141 14.46 12.05 -11.44
CA TYR A 141 13.03 11.88 -11.24
C TYR A 141 12.65 10.38 -11.19
N ASN A 142 11.75 10.05 -10.27
CA ASN A 142 11.17 8.73 -10.12
C ASN A 142 9.72 8.80 -9.58
N ARG A 143 8.93 7.77 -9.85
CA ARG A 143 7.52 7.71 -9.46
C ARG A 143 7.32 7.73 -7.94
N LEU A 144 8.24 7.16 -7.17
CA LEU A 144 8.16 7.15 -5.70
C LEU A 144 8.27 8.58 -5.16
N PHE A 145 9.16 9.40 -5.70
CA PHE A 145 9.22 10.84 -5.40
C PHE A 145 7.90 11.56 -5.70
N ALA A 146 7.29 11.29 -6.86
CA ALA A 146 5.97 11.84 -7.20
C ALA A 146 4.89 11.45 -6.17
N ILE A 147 4.87 10.19 -5.73
CA ILE A 147 3.93 9.72 -4.70
C ILE A 147 4.18 10.43 -3.37
N GLY A 148 5.44 10.76 -3.04
CA GLY A 148 5.77 11.60 -1.88
C GLY A 148 5.14 12.99 -1.95
N LEU A 149 5.28 13.69 -3.09
CA LEU A 149 4.64 14.99 -3.31
C LEU A 149 3.11 14.91 -3.24
N TYR A 150 2.52 13.91 -3.89
CA TYR A 150 1.07 13.66 -3.83
C TYR A 150 0.59 13.41 -2.41
N THR A 151 1.38 12.68 -1.61
CA THR A 151 1.05 12.42 -0.20
C THR A 151 0.96 13.72 0.59
N LEU A 152 1.88 14.66 0.37
CA LEU A 152 1.84 15.95 1.05
C LEU A 152 0.62 16.78 0.66
N LEU A 153 0.27 16.81 -0.64
CA LEU A 153 -0.95 17.45 -1.11
C LEU A 153 -2.19 16.85 -0.47
N GLU A 154 -2.29 15.51 -0.44
CA GLU A 154 -3.42 14.79 0.17
C GLU A 154 -3.54 15.06 1.68
N GLN A 155 -2.43 15.23 2.38
CA GLN A 155 -2.42 15.53 3.81
C GLN A 155 -2.83 16.97 4.13
N THR A 156 -2.47 17.90 3.26
CA THR A 156 -2.84 19.31 3.38
C THR A 156 -4.31 19.54 3.02
N ASP A 157 -4.78 18.93 1.93
CA ASP A 157 -6.17 19.01 1.50
C ASP A 157 -6.60 17.72 0.79
N SER A 158 -7.37 16.89 1.51
CA SER A 158 -7.87 15.62 0.97
C SER A 158 -8.97 15.77 -0.08
N GLU A 159 -9.63 16.94 -0.17
CA GLU A 159 -10.63 17.20 -1.20
C GLU A 159 -9.98 17.69 -2.49
N LEU A 160 -8.88 18.45 -2.39
CA LEU A 160 -8.09 18.88 -3.56
C LEU A 160 -7.64 17.70 -4.42
N VAL A 161 -7.16 16.61 -3.80
CA VAL A 161 -6.69 15.43 -4.56
C VAL A 161 -7.82 14.62 -5.23
N LYS A 162 -9.09 14.91 -4.88
CA LYS A 162 -10.28 14.33 -5.53
C LYS A 162 -10.75 15.19 -6.70
N ASP A 163 -10.46 16.49 -6.69
CA ASP A 163 -10.71 17.39 -7.81
C ASP A 163 -9.55 17.32 -8.81
N GLU A 164 -9.79 16.70 -9.96
CA GLU A 164 -8.78 16.52 -11.01
C GLU A 164 -8.18 17.83 -11.51
N LYS A 165 -8.97 18.91 -11.58
CA LYS A 165 -8.49 20.21 -12.04
C LYS A 165 -7.58 20.86 -11.00
N GLN A 166 -8.01 20.88 -9.74
CA GLN A 166 -7.20 21.46 -8.66
C GLN A 166 -5.91 20.67 -8.45
N LEU A 167 -5.97 19.34 -8.48
CA LEU A 167 -4.79 18.49 -8.40
C LEU A 167 -3.83 18.77 -9.55
N THR A 168 -4.32 18.84 -10.79
CA THR A 168 -3.47 19.09 -11.97
C THR A 168 -2.77 20.44 -11.87
N GLU A 169 -3.48 21.49 -11.42
CA GLU A 169 -2.90 22.82 -11.25
C GLU A 169 -1.83 22.83 -10.13
N ALA A 170 -2.12 22.21 -8.98
CA ALA A 170 -1.15 22.09 -7.88
C ALA A 170 0.12 21.33 -8.32
N LEU A 171 -0.04 20.21 -9.04
CA LEU A 171 1.08 19.42 -9.55
C LEU A 171 1.90 20.20 -10.58
N LYS A 172 1.26 20.98 -11.44
CA LYS A 172 1.92 21.84 -12.42
C LYS A 172 2.79 22.90 -11.73
N GLN A 173 2.26 23.56 -10.70
CA GLN A 173 3.02 24.56 -9.94
C GLN A 173 4.23 23.91 -9.24
N ILE A 174 4.04 22.76 -8.59
CA ILE A 174 5.15 22.02 -7.96
C ILE A 174 6.19 21.59 -9.00
N ALA A 175 5.76 21.11 -10.17
CA ALA A 175 6.66 20.68 -11.23
C ALA A 175 7.52 21.85 -11.74
N GLN A 176 6.94 23.04 -11.90
CA GLN A 176 7.68 24.23 -12.31
C GLN A 176 8.70 24.65 -11.26
N VAL A 177 8.29 24.68 -9.99
CA VAL A 177 9.13 25.09 -8.86
C VAL A 177 10.33 24.16 -8.67
N LEU A 178 10.12 22.86 -8.77
CA LEU A 178 11.17 21.84 -8.56
C LEU A 178 11.85 21.40 -9.87
N ASN A 179 11.56 22.07 -10.99
CA ASN A 179 12.09 21.75 -12.32
C ASN A 179 11.90 20.26 -12.71
N LEU A 180 10.71 19.72 -12.44
CA LEU A 180 10.34 18.32 -12.68
C LEU A 180 9.65 18.15 -14.04
N PRO A 181 9.72 16.95 -14.64
CA PRO A 181 8.99 16.65 -15.87
C PRO A 181 7.48 16.56 -15.61
N GLU A 182 6.75 17.67 -15.78
CA GLU A 182 5.31 17.82 -15.48
C GLU A 182 4.44 16.69 -16.07
N GLU A 183 4.56 16.42 -17.36
CA GLU A 183 3.75 15.40 -18.04
C GLU A 183 3.98 14.01 -17.46
N LYS A 184 5.23 13.71 -17.05
CA LYS A 184 5.57 12.43 -16.42
C LYS A 184 5.03 12.35 -15.00
N LEU A 185 5.15 13.44 -14.23
CA LEU A 185 4.58 13.56 -12.89
C LEU A 185 3.08 13.27 -12.87
N GLN A 186 2.31 13.88 -13.78
CA GLN A 186 0.87 13.68 -13.87
C GLN A 186 0.52 12.23 -14.24
N LYS A 187 1.16 11.67 -15.28
CA LYS A 187 0.91 10.27 -15.72
C LYS A 187 1.26 9.25 -14.65
N ASP A 188 2.39 9.42 -13.96
CA ASP A 188 2.82 8.50 -12.91
C ASP A 188 1.83 8.50 -11.72
N LEU A 189 1.26 9.66 -11.39
CA LEU A 189 0.25 9.80 -10.33
C LEU A 189 -1.13 9.30 -10.73
N GLU A 190 -1.55 9.51 -11.99
CA GLU A 190 -2.77 8.90 -12.55
C GLU A 190 -2.69 7.37 -12.48
N LEU A 191 -1.56 6.79 -12.94
CA LEU A 191 -1.34 5.35 -12.89
C LEU A 191 -1.30 4.82 -11.46
N TYR A 192 -0.65 5.54 -10.54
CA TYR A 192 -0.63 5.21 -9.12
C TYR A 192 -2.04 5.14 -8.54
N ARG A 193 -2.88 6.17 -8.74
CA ARG A 193 -4.26 6.22 -8.26
C ARG A 193 -5.11 5.09 -8.86
N SER A 194 -5.02 4.87 -10.17
CA SER A 194 -5.72 3.76 -10.84
C SER A 194 -5.32 2.39 -10.28
N ASN A 195 -4.04 2.18 -9.98
CA ASN A 195 -3.56 0.92 -9.41
C ASN A 195 -4.02 0.72 -7.96
N LEU A 196 -4.12 1.79 -7.16
CA LEU A 196 -4.72 1.71 -5.82
C LEU A 196 -6.20 1.31 -5.88
N GLU A 197 -6.98 1.88 -6.81
CA GLU A 197 -8.38 1.51 -7.00
C GLU A 197 -8.55 0.04 -7.39
N LYS A 198 -7.73 -0.44 -8.35
CA LYS A 198 -7.72 -1.87 -8.74
C LYS A 198 -7.38 -2.78 -7.57
N MET A 199 -6.42 -2.38 -6.73
CA MET A 199 -6.05 -3.15 -5.54
C MET A 199 -7.20 -3.19 -4.52
N ALA A 200 -7.86 -2.06 -4.26
CA ALA A 200 -9.01 -2.00 -3.36
C ALA A 200 -10.18 -2.87 -3.86
N GLN A 201 -10.45 -2.85 -5.17
CA GLN A 201 -11.45 -3.72 -5.81
C GLN A 201 -11.10 -5.21 -5.63
N ALA A 202 -9.85 -5.60 -5.92
CA ALA A 202 -9.39 -6.97 -5.73
C ALA A 202 -9.56 -7.42 -4.27
N GLN A 203 -9.17 -6.59 -3.31
CA GLN A 203 -9.33 -6.87 -1.87
C GLN A 203 -10.79 -7.07 -1.47
N SER A 204 -11.71 -6.27 -2.02
CA SER A 204 -13.15 -6.44 -1.76
C SER A 204 -13.66 -7.79 -2.26
N VAL A 205 -13.30 -8.17 -3.49
CA VAL A 205 -13.68 -9.47 -4.07
C VAL A 205 -13.19 -10.63 -3.20
N ILE A 206 -11.93 -10.58 -2.76
CA ILE A 206 -11.34 -11.61 -1.91
C ILE A 206 -12.05 -11.69 -0.55
N LYS A 207 -12.36 -10.54 0.06
CA LYS A 207 -13.07 -10.47 1.33
C LYS A 207 -14.45 -11.14 1.22
N ASP A 208 -15.14 -10.93 0.11
CA ASP A 208 -16.46 -11.51 -0.12
C ASP A 208 -16.41 -13.01 -0.43
N VAL A 209 -15.39 -13.47 -1.18
CA VAL A 209 -15.12 -14.90 -1.37
C VAL A 209 -14.85 -15.59 -0.03
N ILE A 210 -14.00 -15.03 0.82
CA ILE A 210 -13.69 -15.59 2.15
C ILE A 210 -14.94 -15.66 3.04
N LYS A 211 -15.79 -14.62 3.03
CA LYS A 211 -17.06 -14.63 3.77
C LYS A 211 -18.00 -15.72 3.25
N ALA A 212 -18.12 -15.86 1.94
CA ALA A 212 -18.98 -16.87 1.32
C ALA A 212 -18.51 -18.30 1.65
N GLU A 213 -17.20 -18.56 1.58
CA GLU A 213 -16.62 -19.85 1.96
C GLU A 213 -16.82 -20.15 3.45
N ARG A 214 -16.64 -19.16 4.33
CA ARG A 214 -16.91 -19.32 5.77
C ARG A 214 -18.38 -19.65 6.03
N LYS A 215 -19.31 -18.95 5.39
CA LYS A 215 -20.76 -19.22 5.50
C LYS A 215 -21.10 -20.63 5.00
N LYS A 216 -20.55 -21.03 3.85
CA LYS A 216 -20.74 -22.37 3.29
C LYS A 216 -20.18 -23.47 4.20
N ARG A 217 -19.02 -23.23 4.83
CA ARG A 217 -18.41 -24.16 5.79
C ARG A 217 -19.22 -24.26 7.08
N GLN A 218 -19.74 -23.15 7.60
CA GLN A 218 -20.64 -23.14 8.76
C GLN A 218 -21.95 -23.88 8.49
N GLN A 219 -22.57 -23.64 7.32
CA GLN A 219 -23.79 -24.36 6.91
C GLN A 219 -23.55 -25.87 6.78
N ARG A 220 -22.41 -26.28 6.19
CA ARG A 220 -22.03 -27.70 6.12
C ARG A 220 -21.80 -28.33 7.49
N ALA A 221 -21.17 -27.60 8.41
CA ALA A 221 -20.94 -28.07 9.78
C ALA A 221 -22.26 -28.19 10.57
N GLN A 222 -23.21 -27.27 10.36
CA GLN A 222 -24.55 -27.33 10.96
C GLN A 222 -25.39 -28.48 10.37
N ALA A 223 -25.29 -28.74 9.07
CA ALA A 223 -25.97 -29.86 8.41
C ALA A 223 -25.39 -31.25 8.75
N GLN A 224 -24.17 -31.31 9.30
CA GLN A 224 -23.49 -32.55 9.71
C GLN A 224 -23.48 -32.76 11.23
N ALA A 225 -24.16 -31.89 12.00
CA ALA A 225 -24.35 -32.10 13.43
C ALA A 225 -25.39 -33.21 13.67
N PRO A 226 -25.10 -34.26 14.45
CA PRO A 226 -26.06 -35.33 14.72
C PRO A 226 -27.13 -34.82 15.68
N GLY A 227 -28.38 -34.77 15.21
CA GLY A 227 -29.52 -34.32 16.01
C GLY A 227 -30.77 -33.99 15.22
N ALA A 228 -31.24 -34.92 14.39
CA ALA A 228 -32.63 -35.01 13.96
C ALA A 228 -32.89 -36.44 13.50
N THR A 229 -32.68 -37.41 14.39
CA THR A 229 -33.27 -38.73 14.23
C THR A 229 -34.74 -38.57 14.55
N GLU A 230 -35.55 -38.91 13.56
CA GLU A 230 -37.00 -39.04 13.53
C GLU A 230 -37.60 -39.47 14.88
N SER A 231 -38.43 -38.61 15.46
CA SER A 231 -39.54 -39.03 16.32
C SER A 231 -40.81 -38.94 15.50
N THR A 232 -41.01 -39.92 14.63
CA THR A 232 -42.31 -40.23 14.01
C THR A 232 -42.55 -41.71 14.28
N GLU A 233 -42.89 -42.02 15.54
CA GLU A 233 -43.66 -43.23 15.82
C GLU A 233 -45.11 -42.81 15.98
N ASP A 234 -45.86 -43.34 15.03
CA ASP A 234 -47.26 -43.18 14.74
C ASP A 234 -48.12 -43.61 15.93
N SER A 235 -49.10 -42.78 16.26
CA SER A 235 -50.14 -43.10 17.23
C SER A 235 -51.49 -42.93 16.55
N ASP A 236 -51.92 -43.93 15.78
CA ASP A 236 -53.31 -44.40 15.69
C ASP A 236 -53.46 -45.49 14.61
N GLU A 237 -53.89 -46.69 15.00
CA GLU A 237 -54.97 -47.39 14.30
C GLU A 237 -55.48 -48.59 15.14
N SER A 238 -56.60 -48.33 15.82
CA SER A 238 -57.83 -49.15 15.88
C SER A 238 -57.72 -50.68 15.95
N GLN A 239 -58.02 -51.22 17.13
CA GLN A 239 -58.69 -52.51 17.27
C GLN A 239 -60.21 -52.27 17.18
N ASP A 240 -60.84 -52.80 16.14
CA ASP A 240 -62.26 -53.13 16.17
C ASP A 240 -62.50 -54.34 15.26
N GLU A 241 -62.85 -55.48 15.84
CA GLU A 241 -63.79 -56.40 15.20
C GLU A 241 -64.46 -57.27 16.27
N THR A 242 -65.79 -57.16 16.26
CA THR A 242 -66.77 -57.77 17.14
C THR A 242 -67.24 -59.10 16.59
N SER A 243 -67.59 -60.07 17.47
CA SER A 243 -68.80 -60.93 17.39
C SER A 243 -68.63 -62.30 18.06
N SER A 244 -69.25 -62.44 19.24
CA SER A 244 -70.23 -63.45 19.64
C SER A 244 -70.42 -64.78 18.86
N SER A 245 -70.47 -65.87 19.66
CA SER A 245 -71.26 -67.14 19.59
C SER A 245 -70.96 -68.16 18.46
N ASP A 246 -71.02 -69.49 18.63
CA ASP A 246 -71.79 -70.40 19.49
C ASP A 246 -71.11 -71.80 19.61
N ALA A 247 -71.58 -72.57 20.61
CA ALA A 247 -71.51 -74.03 20.82
C ALA A 247 -70.25 -74.68 21.46
#